data_AF-A0A916T3B6-F1
#
_entry.id   AF-A0A916T3B6-F1
#
_cell.length_a   1.000
_cell.length_b   1.000
_cell.length_c   1.000
_cell.angle_alpha   90.00
_cell.angle_beta   90.00
_cell.angle_gamma   90.00
#
_symmetry.space_group_name_H-M   'P 1'
#
loop_
_entity.id
_entity.type
_entity.pdbx_description
1 polymer ?
#
loop_
_entity_poly.entity_id
_entity_poly.type
_entity_poly.pdbx_seq_one_letter_code
_entity_poly.pdbx_strand_id
1 'polypeptide(L)'
;MNRRGRFNVPRGTKTAIVLPDDDFHGVAQLLKGVELDARDFEESIDEANAGDVVFCDPPYTVAHNMNGFVKYNQTMFSWEDQRRLASALRRADKRDVAVVMTNADHHDLRCLYSDFANMVAVGRASVIAGAVAGRRQTTELLVTNDVAQRRLEASNCE
;
A
#
# COMPACT_ATOMS: atom_id res chain seq x y z
N MET A 1 13.42 12.11 -6.75
CA MET A 1 14.60 11.75 -7.57
C MET A 1 14.44 12.37 -8.96
N ASN A 2 15.54 12.74 -9.63
CA ASN A 2 15.50 13.07 -11.05
C ASN A 2 15.70 11.81 -11.93
N ARG A 3 15.60 11.95 -13.25
CA ARG A 3 15.83 10.85 -14.21
C ARG A 3 17.23 10.21 -14.17
N ARG A 4 18.17 10.77 -13.40
CA ARG A 4 19.52 10.23 -13.16
C ARG A 4 19.65 9.57 -11.79
N GLY A 5 18.54 9.29 -11.11
CA GLY A 5 18.53 8.67 -9.78
C GLY A 5 19.03 9.57 -8.65
N ARG A 6 19.22 10.87 -8.88
CA ARG A 6 19.76 11.78 -7.87
C ARG A 6 18.66 12.44 -7.06
N PHE A 7 18.89 12.59 -5.76
CA PHE A 7 18.02 13.35 -4.87
C PHE A 7 17.93 14.80 -5.36
N ASN A 8 16.71 15.32 -5.44
CA ASN A 8 16.43 16.63 -6.02
C ASN A 8 15.40 17.43 -5.23
N VAL A 9 15.10 17.03 -3.99
CA VAL A 9 14.22 17.82 -3.11
C VAL A 9 15.03 19.00 -2.58
N PRO A 10 14.55 20.26 -2.74
CA PRO A 10 15.26 21.43 -2.24
C PRO A 10 15.32 21.42 -0.70
N ARG A 11 16.32 22.10 -0.14
CA ARG A 11 16.46 22.24 1.32
C ARG A 11 15.21 22.92 1.90
N GLY A 12 14.55 22.25 2.84
CA GLY A 12 13.44 22.83 3.60
C GLY A 12 13.90 23.91 4.59
N THR A 13 12.94 24.55 5.26
CA THR A 13 13.21 25.60 6.26
C THR A 13 13.59 25.04 7.63
N LYS A 14 13.30 23.77 7.91
CA LYS A 14 13.64 23.10 9.17
C LYS A 14 15.15 22.88 9.30
N THR A 15 15.69 23.16 10.48
CA THR A 15 17.11 23.02 10.82
C THR A 15 17.39 21.83 11.72
N ALA A 16 16.43 21.45 12.57
CA ALA A 16 16.48 20.19 13.33
C ALA A 16 16.13 19.02 12.41
N ILE A 17 17.09 18.11 12.26
CA ILE A 17 16.95 16.89 11.43
C ILE A 17 16.49 15.71 12.29
N VAL A 18 16.95 15.66 13.54
CA VAL A 18 16.53 14.68 14.55
C VAL A 18 15.52 15.37 15.46
N LEU A 19 14.37 14.74 15.64
CA LEU A 19 13.33 15.18 16.56
C LEU A 19 13.59 14.61 17.97
N PRO A 20 13.15 15.31 19.05
CA PRO A 20 13.37 14.84 20.42
C PRO A 20 12.76 13.46 20.72
N ASP A 21 11.75 13.06 19.94
CA ASP A 21 10.99 11.82 20.02
C ASP A 21 11.46 10.74 19.02
N ASP A 22 12.54 10.98 18.27
CA ASP A 22 13.13 9.95 17.42
C ASP A 22 13.76 8.82 18.26
N ASP A 23 13.23 7.60 18.13
CA ASP A 23 13.75 6.39 18.79
C ASP A 23 14.39 5.42 17.79
N PHE A 24 15.57 5.78 17.30
CA PHE A 24 16.33 4.92 16.38
C PHE A 24 16.73 3.58 17.03
N HIS A 25 16.89 3.53 18.37
CA HIS A 25 17.25 2.30 19.05
C HIS A 25 16.07 1.33 19.08
N GLY A 26 14.88 1.80 19.44
CA GLY A 26 13.65 1.02 19.40
C GLY A 26 13.34 0.51 18.00
N VAL A 27 13.47 1.38 16.97
CA VAL A 27 13.32 0.96 15.57
C VAL A 27 14.32 -0.14 15.18
N ALA A 28 15.59 0.01 15.59
CA ALA A 28 16.61 -1.01 15.31
C ALA A 28 16.33 -2.34 16.04
N GLN A 29 15.76 -2.33 17.25
CA GLN A 29 15.33 -3.55 17.92
C GLN A 29 14.12 -4.18 17.23
N LEU A 30 13.14 -3.39 16.78
CA LEU A 30 11.97 -3.90 16.06
C LEU A 30 12.34 -4.56 14.73
N LEU A 31 13.38 -4.05 14.06
CA LEU A 31 13.87 -4.61 12.79
C LEU A 31 14.83 -5.80 12.98
N LYS A 32 15.15 -6.21 14.21
CA LYS A 32 15.96 -7.42 14.41
C LYS A 32 15.22 -8.65 13.90
N GLY A 33 15.87 -9.41 13.03
CA GLY A 33 15.30 -10.61 12.43
C GLY A 33 14.37 -10.34 11.26
N VAL A 34 14.22 -9.07 10.84
CA VAL A 34 13.51 -8.70 9.61
C VAL A 34 14.48 -8.76 8.44
N GLU A 35 14.08 -9.45 7.37
CA GLU A 35 14.78 -9.40 6.09
C GLU A 35 14.25 -8.21 5.27
N LEU A 36 15.16 -7.35 4.82
CA LEU A 36 14.86 -6.19 4.00
C LEU A 36 15.40 -6.41 2.60
N ASP A 37 14.50 -6.47 1.62
CA ASP A 37 14.84 -6.76 0.24
C ASP A 37 14.41 -5.62 -0.70
N ALA A 38 15.22 -5.36 -1.72
CA ALA A 38 15.00 -4.33 -2.72
C ALA A 38 14.78 -4.99 -4.09
N ARG A 39 13.57 -5.49 -4.31
CA ARG A 39 13.17 -6.22 -5.52
C ARG A 39 11.75 -5.89 -5.96
N ASP A 40 11.34 -6.48 -7.10
CA ASP A 40 9.98 -6.37 -7.61
C ASP A 40 8.99 -7.07 -6.67
N PHE A 41 7.83 -6.44 -6.45
CA PHE A 41 6.82 -6.93 -5.51
C PHE A 41 6.29 -8.32 -5.90
N GLU A 42 6.26 -8.64 -7.19
CA GLU A 42 5.67 -9.87 -7.69
C GLU A 42 6.48 -11.09 -7.21
N GLU A 43 7.80 -10.94 -7.17
CA GLU A 43 8.69 -11.99 -6.69
C GLU A 43 8.51 -12.25 -5.19
N SER A 44 8.44 -11.20 -4.36
CA SER A 44 8.20 -11.33 -2.92
C SER A 44 6.84 -11.96 -2.60
N ILE A 45 5.80 -11.62 -3.37
CA ILE A 45 4.46 -12.21 -3.20
C ILE A 45 4.47 -13.69 -3.62
N ASP A 46 5.23 -14.05 -4.65
CA ASP A 46 5.31 -15.43 -5.14
C ASP A 46 6.10 -16.38 -4.22
N GLU A 47 6.92 -15.85 -3.31
CA GLU A 47 7.61 -16.62 -2.28
C GLU A 47 6.70 -16.98 -1.09
N ALA A 48 5.58 -16.29 -0.89
CA ALA A 48 4.65 -16.54 0.22
C ALA A 48 3.89 -17.86 0.05
N ASN A 49 3.77 -18.61 1.16
CA ASN A 49 3.18 -19.94 1.24
C ASN A 49 1.97 -20.00 2.19
N ALA A 50 1.23 -21.11 2.13
CA ALA A 50 0.13 -21.38 3.04
C ALA A 50 0.57 -21.18 4.50
N GLY A 51 -0.17 -20.35 5.24
CA GLY A 51 0.24 -19.94 6.59
C GLY A 51 0.70 -18.49 6.68
N ASP A 52 1.26 -17.93 5.61
CA ASP A 52 1.77 -16.57 5.59
C ASP A 52 0.66 -15.51 5.46
N VAL A 53 1.04 -14.26 5.73
CA VAL A 53 0.22 -13.06 5.50
C VAL A 53 0.97 -12.12 4.57
N VAL A 54 0.32 -11.73 3.48
CA VAL A 54 0.81 -10.70 2.56
C VAL A 54 0.00 -9.43 2.79
N PHE A 55 0.69 -8.39 3.28
CA PHE A 55 0.17 -7.03 3.37
C PHE A 55 0.73 -6.18 2.24
N CYS A 56 -0.14 -5.50 1.48
CA CYS A 56 0.23 -4.69 0.32
C CYS A 56 -0.38 -3.29 0.37
N ASP A 57 0.47 -2.27 0.32
CA ASP A 57 0.07 -0.85 0.23
C ASP A 57 0.74 -0.18 -0.99
N PRO A 58 0.27 -0.46 -2.23
CA PRO A 58 0.88 0.08 -3.44
C PRO A 58 0.66 1.60 -3.57
N PRO A 59 1.50 2.31 -4.35
CA PRO A 59 1.23 3.69 -4.71
C PRO A 59 -0.14 3.83 -5.40
N TYR A 60 -0.95 4.81 -4.97
CA TYR A 60 -2.27 5.01 -5.56
C TYR A 60 -2.18 5.33 -7.05
N THR A 61 -2.83 4.51 -7.87
CA THR A 61 -3.00 4.73 -9.30
C THR A 61 -4.48 4.86 -9.61
N VAL A 62 -4.81 5.89 -10.39
CA VAL A 62 -6.14 6.08 -10.96
C VAL A 62 -5.99 6.12 -12.47
N ALA A 63 -6.81 5.35 -13.18
CA ALA A 63 -6.71 5.22 -14.64
C ALA A 63 -7.06 6.55 -15.37
N HIS A 64 -7.82 7.45 -14.75
CA HIS A 64 -8.47 8.55 -15.47
C HIS A 64 -8.32 9.98 -14.93
N ASN A 65 -7.50 10.25 -13.91
CA ASN A 65 -7.31 11.64 -13.49
C ASN A 65 -6.16 12.32 -14.25
N MET A 66 -6.54 13.22 -15.17
CA MET A 66 -5.71 14.23 -15.84
C MET A 66 -5.12 15.27 -14.85
N ASN A 67 -4.73 14.86 -13.65
CA ASN A 67 -4.08 15.73 -12.68
C ASN A 67 -2.57 15.54 -12.78
N GLY A 68 -1.82 16.63 -12.90
CA GLY A 68 -0.35 16.60 -13.10
C GLY A 68 0.45 15.80 -12.07
N PHE A 69 -0.13 15.52 -10.89
CA PHE A 69 0.43 14.61 -9.87
C PHE A 69 0.40 13.13 -10.29
N VAL A 70 -0.58 12.72 -11.10
CA VAL A 70 -0.74 11.34 -11.61
C VAL A 70 0.37 10.99 -12.61
N LYS A 71 0.91 11.96 -13.36
CA LYS A 71 2.01 11.72 -14.31
C LYS A 71 3.32 11.28 -13.63
N TYR A 72 3.59 11.74 -12.41
CA TYR A 72 4.81 11.32 -11.68
C TYR A 72 4.66 9.91 -11.11
N ASN A 73 3.50 9.57 -10.54
CA ASN A 73 3.22 8.22 -10.03
C ASN A 73 3.16 7.18 -11.16
N GLN A 74 2.58 7.50 -12.33
CA GLN A 74 2.55 6.60 -13.49
C GLN A 74 3.94 6.18 -13.99
N THR A 75 5.00 6.90 -13.65
CA THR A 75 6.37 6.51 -14.03
C THR A 75 6.98 5.49 -13.04
N MET A 76 6.43 5.35 -11.83
CA MET A 76 6.94 4.44 -10.79
C MET A 76 6.00 3.26 -10.50
N PHE A 77 4.69 3.44 -10.65
CA PHE A 77 3.69 2.37 -10.56
C PHE A 77 2.56 2.70 -11.52
N SER A 78 2.42 1.90 -12.57
CA SER A 78 1.45 2.07 -13.63
C SER A 78 0.15 1.31 -13.35
N TRP A 79 -0.87 1.53 -14.17
CA TRP A 79 -2.07 0.69 -14.14
C TRP A 79 -1.77 -0.77 -14.51
N GLU A 80 -0.76 -1.00 -15.36
CA GLU A 80 -0.31 -2.36 -15.68
C GLU A 80 0.34 -3.03 -14.46
N ASP A 81 1.10 -2.29 -13.66
CA ASP A 81 1.65 -2.78 -12.39
C ASP A 81 0.53 -3.08 -11.39
N GLN A 82 -0.54 -2.27 -11.36
CA GLN A 82 -1.73 -2.57 -10.56
C GLN A 82 -2.38 -3.90 -10.98
N ARG A 83 -2.44 -4.20 -12.28
CA ARG A 83 -2.94 -5.48 -12.81
C ARG A 83 -2.01 -6.65 -12.50
N ARG A 84 -0.68 -6.44 -12.55
CA ARG A 84 0.32 -7.42 -12.11
C ARG A 84 0.16 -7.73 -10.64
N LEU A 85 0.02 -6.72 -9.79
CA LEU A 85 -0.24 -6.88 -8.35
C LEU A 85 -1.52 -7.68 -8.11
N ALA A 86 -2.63 -7.31 -8.74
CA ALA A 86 -3.88 -8.07 -8.61
C ALA A 86 -3.72 -9.54 -9.03
N SER A 87 -2.92 -9.81 -10.06
CA SER A 87 -2.64 -11.17 -10.52
C SER A 87 -1.75 -11.94 -9.53
N ALA A 88 -0.72 -11.30 -8.97
CA ALA A 88 0.15 -11.89 -7.96
C ALA A 88 -0.63 -12.23 -6.67
N LEU A 89 -1.49 -11.32 -6.20
CA LEU A 89 -2.34 -11.57 -5.03
C LEU A 89 -3.33 -12.72 -5.25
N ARG A 90 -3.88 -12.88 -6.46
CA ARG A 90 -4.69 -14.06 -6.81
C ARG A 90 -3.88 -15.35 -6.80
N ARG A 91 -2.61 -15.32 -7.20
CA ARG A 91 -1.73 -16.50 -7.10
C ARG A 91 -1.45 -16.84 -5.64
N ALA A 92 -1.22 -15.84 -4.79
CA ALA A 92 -1.06 -16.04 -3.35
C ALA A 92 -2.33 -16.59 -2.69
N ASP A 93 -3.50 -16.07 -3.04
CA ASP A 93 -4.80 -16.58 -2.59
C ASP A 93 -4.98 -18.08 -2.91
N LYS A 94 -4.63 -18.49 -4.14
CA LYS A 94 -4.64 -19.91 -4.56
C LYS A 94 -3.66 -20.80 -3.78
N ARG A 95 -2.71 -20.22 -3.06
CA ARG A 95 -1.73 -20.92 -2.20
C ARG A 95 -2.12 -20.90 -0.71
N ASP A 96 -3.36 -20.52 -0.37
CA ASP A 96 -3.84 -20.36 1.01
C ASP A 96 -3.04 -19.32 1.84
N VAL A 97 -2.51 -18.30 1.17
CA VAL A 97 -1.89 -17.13 1.81
C VAL A 97 -3.00 -16.16 2.22
N ALA A 98 -2.92 -15.59 3.43
CA ALA A 98 -3.83 -14.52 3.83
C ALA A 98 -3.43 -13.20 3.12
N VAL A 99 -4.36 -12.57 2.42
CA VAL A 99 -4.10 -11.33 1.67
C VAL A 99 -4.82 -10.16 2.32
N VAL A 100 -4.09 -9.07 2.53
CA VAL A 100 -4.60 -7.76 2.97
C VAL A 100 -4.01 -6.68 2.07
N MET A 101 -4.85 -5.91 1.37
CA MET A 101 -4.39 -4.86 0.47
C MET A 101 -5.16 -3.56 0.71
N THR A 102 -4.46 -2.44 0.74
CA THR A 102 -5.02 -1.10 0.88
C THR A 102 -4.85 -0.30 -0.41
N ASN A 103 -5.87 0.45 -0.81
CA ASN A 103 -5.77 1.35 -1.96
C ASN A 103 -6.74 2.54 -1.85
N ALA A 104 -6.72 3.44 -2.82
CA ALA A 104 -7.76 4.45 -2.97
C ALA A 104 -9.11 3.79 -3.24
N ASP A 105 -10.18 4.29 -2.62
CA ASP A 105 -11.54 3.81 -2.90
C ASP A 105 -12.06 4.38 -4.22
N HIS A 106 -11.73 3.68 -5.31
CA HIS A 106 -12.08 4.05 -6.68
C HIS A 106 -12.79 2.90 -7.40
N HIS A 107 -13.73 3.24 -8.30
CA HIS A 107 -14.50 2.28 -9.07
C HIS A 107 -13.62 1.26 -9.81
N ASP A 108 -12.60 1.72 -10.55
CA ASP A 108 -11.73 0.82 -11.32
C ASP A 108 -10.97 -0.18 -10.45
N LEU A 109 -10.59 0.22 -9.23
CA LEU A 109 -9.92 -0.67 -8.27
C LEU A 109 -10.92 -1.70 -7.71
N ARG A 110 -12.14 -1.28 -7.37
CA ARG A 110 -13.21 -2.22 -6.97
C ARG A 110 -13.51 -3.24 -8.06
N CYS A 111 -13.53 -2.84 -9.33
CA CYS A 111 -13.69 -3.78 -10.44
C CYS A 111 -12.49 -4.73 -10.54
N LEU A 112 -11.26 -4.22 -10.44
CA LEU A 112 -10.04 -5.01 -10.57
C LEU A 112 -9.89 -6.08 -9.48
N TYR A 113 -10.40 -5.79 -8.28
CA TYR A 113 -10.33 -6.66 -7.09
C TYR A 113 -11.67 -7.33 -6.75
N SER A 114 -12.65 -7.31 -7.67
CA SER A 114 -14.03 -7.76 -7.42
C SER A 114 -14.17 -9.22 -7.01
N ASP A 115 -13.18 -10.04 -7.34
CA ASP A 115 -13.09 -11.48 -7.08
C ASP A 115 -12.48 -11.83 -5.71
N PHE A 116 -12.07 -10.84 -4.92
CA PHE A 116 -11.72 -11.04 -3.51
C PHE A 116 -12.96 -11.05 -2.61
N ALA A 117 -12.91 -11.85 -1.55
CA ALA A 117 -14.03 -12.12 -0.65
C ALA A 117 -14.65 -10.87 -0.01
N ASN A 118 -13.80 -9.91 0.41
CA ASN A 118 -14.26 -8.75 1.15
C ASN A 118 -13.54 -7.48 0.72
N MET A 119 -14.34 -6.43 0.52
CA MET A 119 -13.92 -5.09 0.11
C MET A 119 -14.66 -4.04 0.94
N VAL A 120 -13.96 -3.36 1.84
CA VAL A 120 -14.55 -2.38 2.76
C VAL A 120 -14.01 -0.99 2.48
N ALA A 121 -14.91 -0.01 2.42
CA ALA A 121 -14.51 1.40 2.45
C ALA A 121 -14.22 1.82 3.89
N VAL A 122 -13.01 2.28 4.15
CA VAL A 122 -12.58 2.82 5.45
C VAL A 122 -12.49 4.33 5.33
N GLY A 123 -13.16 5.05 6.22
CA GLY A 123 -13.14 6.51 6.22
C GLY A 123 -11.81 7.05 6.75
N ARG A 124 -11.22 8.01 6.04
CA ARG A 124 -10.01 8.74 6.45
C ARG A 124 -10.19 10.24 6.32
N ALA A 125 -9.63 10.99 7.26
CA ALA A 125 -9.53 12.44 7.14
C ALA A 125 -8.40 12.83 6.16
N SER A 126 -8.71 13.53 5.06
CA SER A 126 -7.70 14.15 4.21
C SER A 126 -7.20 15.44 4.84
N VAL A 127 -6.09 15.36 5.57
CA VAL A 127 -5.47 16.50 6.27
C VAL A 127 -4.47 17.27 5.41
N ILE A 128 -3.99 16.68 4.31
CA ILE A 128 -2.98 17.27 3.41
C ILE A 128 -3.66 17.73 2.11
N ALA A 129 -4.06 18.99 2.07
CA ALA A 129 -4.52 19.67 0.85
C ALA A 129 -3.96 21.10 0.81
N GLY A 130 -3.54 21.56 -0.37
CA GLY A 130 -2.99 22.90 -0.57
C GLY A 130 -4.00 24.04 -0.29
N ALA A 131 -5.30 23.74 -0.33
CA ALA A 131 -6.38 24.64 0.06
C ALA A 131 -7.24 24.00 1.16
N VAL A 132 -7.73 24.82 2.09
CA VAL A 132 -8.59 24.39 3.21
C VAL A 132 -9.84 23.63 2.72
N ALA A 133 -10.39 24.01 1.57
CA ALA A 133 -11.55 23.37 0.94
C ALA A 133 -11.28 21.97 0.34
N GLY A 134 -10.00 21.59 0.19
CA GLY A 134 -9.58 20.26 -0.23
C GLY A 134 -9.44 19.27 0.92
N ARG A 135 -9.52 19.74 2.17
CA ARG A 135 -9.62 18.86 3.34
C ARG A 135 -11.03 18.31 3.40
N ARG A 136 -11.19 17.07 2.92
CA ARG A 136 -12.46 16.36 2.85
C ARG A 136 -12.30 14.98 3.47
N GLN A 137 -13.43 14.38 3.86
CA GLN A 137 -13.46 12.96 4.16
C GLN A 137 -13.20 12.21 2.85
N THR A 138 -12.17 11.38 2.83
CA THR A 138 -11.86 10.48 1.72
C THR A 138 -12.01 9.04 2.21
N THR A 139 -12.20 8.10 1.29
CA THR A 139 -12.29 6.69 1.63
C THR A 139 -11.10 5.94 1.05
N GLU A 140 -10.60 4.98 1.82
CA GLU A 140 -9.61 3.99 1.40
C GLU A 140 -10.32 2.64 1.25
N LEU A 141 -9.89 1.85 0.28
CA LEU A 141 -10.39 0.52 0.03
C LEU A 141 -9.48 -0.48 0.76
N LEU A 142 -10.05 -1.25 1.67
CA LEU A 142 -9.44 -2.43 2.27
C LEU A 142 -9.96 -3.67 1.55
N VAL A 143 -9.07 -4.45 0.95
CA VAL A 143 -9.38 -5.71 0.27
C VAL A 143 -8.76 -6.87 1.02
N THR A 144 -9.52 -7.93 1.21
CA THR A 144 -9.08 -9.15 1.89
C THR A 144 -9.69 -10.40 1.25
N ASN A 145 -8.96 -11.51 1.29
CA ASN A 145 -9.47 -12.81 0.84
C ASN A 145 -10.12 -13.61 1.98
N ASP A 146 -10.73 -14.75 1.63
CA ASP A 146 -11.43 -15.63 2.57
C ASP A 146 -10.50 -16.17 3.68
N VAL A 147 -9.22 -16.40 3.35
CA VAL A 147 -8.23 -16.87 4.32
C VAL A 147 -8.00 -15.80 5.40
N ALA A 148 -7.82 -14.53 5.00
CA ALA A 148 -7.65 -13.43 5.95
C ALA A 148 -8.89 -13.21 6.82
N GLN A 149 -10.09 -13.28 6.23
CA GLN A 149 -11.35 -13.11 6.98
C GLN A 149 -11.52 -14.19 8.06
N ARG A 150 -11.33 -15.47 7.71
CA ARG A 150 -11.41 -16.57 8.69
C ARG A 150 -10.43 -16.42 9.85
N ARG A 151 -9.22 -15.90 9.60
CA ARG A 151 -8.23 -15.66 10.67
C ARG A 151 -8.64 -14.53 11.61
N LEU A 152 -9.21 -13.45 11.07
CA LEU A 152 -9.70 -12.34 11.88
C LEU A 152 -10.87 -12.78 12.77
N GLU A 153 -11.78 -13.58 12.23
CA GLU A 153 -12.90 -14.16 12.99
C GLU A 153 -12.40 -15.07 14.12
N ALA A 154 -11.45 -15.96 13.84
CA ALA A 154 -10.86 -16.84 14.84
C ALA A 154 -10.16 -16.08 15.97
N SER A 155 -9.50 -14.95 15.64
CA SER A 155 -8.79 -14.11 16.63
C SER A 155 -9.74 -13.32 17.55
N ASN A 156 -11.00 -13.11 17.14
CA ASN A 156 -12.01 -12.42 17.93
C ASN A 156 -12.79 -13.35 18.89
N CYS A 157 -12.49 -14.65 18.88
CA CYS A 157 -13.07 -15.64 19.79
C CYS A 157 -12.20 -15.94 21.01
N GLU A 158 -11.00 -15.36 21.10
CA GLU A 158 -10.10 -15.40 22.27
C GLU A 158 -10.17 -14.09 23.08
#